data_AF-A0A821M0C2-F1
#
_entry.id   AF-A0A821M0C2-F1
#
_cell.length_a   1.000
_cell.length_b   1.000
_cell.length_c   1.000
_cell.angle_alpha   90.00
_cell.angle_beta   90.00
_cell.angle_gamma   90.00
#
_symmetry.space_group_name_H-M   'P 1'
#
loop_
_entity.id
_entity.type
_entity.pdbx_description
1 polymer ?
#
loop_
_entity_poly.entity_id
_entity_poly.type
_entity_poly.pdbx_seq_one_letter_code
_entity_poly.pdbx_strand_id
1 'polypeptide(L)'
;IHHFADLYAKKLSVKREILMKTLWGDYYFDEKTKRVCKGAQSKGQKPMFVQFILENLWSVYEAIIIRRDNEKLEKIATSIGAKLTPRDIQHTDTSVPLHLIFNQWLPIASAVFDMVVVQLPNPKALNIEKIEQLMCNKSRRFDTLLSETQQLKQGKFFIILY
;
A
#
# COMPACT_ATOMS: atom_id res chain seq x y z
N ILE A 1 1.00 1.81 2.62
CA ILE A 1 1.23 2.60 3.86
C ILE A 1 1.27 4.11 3.59
N HIS A 2 1.98 4.59 2.56
CA HIS A 2 2.03 6.02 2.21
C HIS A 2 0.64 6.68 2.11
N HIS A 3 -0.27 6.11 1.33
CA HIS A 3 -1.64 6.63 1.19
C HIS A 3 -2.41 6.70 2.52
N PHE A 4 -2.28 5.67 3.38
CA PHE A 4 -2.89 5.68 4.71
C PHE A 4 -2.27 6.75 5.62
N ALA A 5 -0.95 6.95 5.55
CA ALA A 5 -0.30 8.01 6.32
C ALA A 5 -0.82 9.40 5.90
N ASP A 6 -1.05 9.64 4.60
CA ASP A 6 -1.60 10.89 4.08
C ASP A 6 -3.07 11.11 4.49
N LEU A 7 -3.88 10.05 4.42
CA LEU A 7 -5.29 10.08 4.82
C LEU A 7 -5.44 10.35 6.32
N TYR A 8 -4.68 9.64 7.16
CA TYR A 8 -4.74 9.80 8.61
C TYR A 8 -3.99 11.03 9.12
N ALA A 9 -2.99 11.55 8.41
CA ALA A 9 -2.34 12.81 8.78
C ALA A 9 -3.34 13.96 8.80
N LYS A 10 -4.21 14.05 7.79
CA LYS A 10 -5.27 15.07 7.72
C LYS A 10 -6.32 14.86 8.81
N LYS A 11 -6.72 13.62 9.06
CA LYS A 11 -7.79 13.28 10.01
C LYS A 11 -7.38 13.44 11.48
N LEU A 12 -6.15 13.05 11.81
CA LEU A 12 -5.63 13.03 13.18
C LEU A 12 -4.77 14.26 13.52
N SER A 13 -4.46 15.12 12.54
CA SER A 13 -3.53 16.26 12.68
C SER A 13 -2.14 15.84 13.16
N VAL A 14 -1.69 14.66 12.77
CA VAL A 14 -0.35 14.11 13.09
C VAL A 14 0.53 14.19 11.84
N LYS A 15 1.84 14.48 12.02
CA LYS A 15 2.80 14.51 10.91
C LYS A 15 2.86 13.15 10.19
N ARG A 16 2.78 13.18 8.86
CA ARG A 16 2.87 12.01 7.97
C ARG A 16 4.08 11.12 8.27
N GLU A 17 5.25 11.71 8.48
CA GLU A 17 6.51 10.99 8.74
C GLU A 17 6.45 10.12 9.99
N ILE A 18 5.75 10.60 11.02
CA ILE A 18 5.55 9.85 12.26
C ILE A 18 4.63 8.67 11.94
N LEU A 19 3.47 8.95 11.33
CA LEU A 19 2.50 7.91 10.96
C LEU A 19 3.14 6.82 10.09
N MET A 20 3.99 7.16 9.13
CA MET A 20 4.67 6.17 8.30
C MET A 20 5.54 5.20 9.10
N LYS A 21 6.23 5.68 10.15
CA LYS A 21 7.10 4.85 11.00
C LYS A 21 6.33 4.09 12.08
N THR A 22 5.16 4.59 12.44
CA THR A 22 4.40 4.07 13.59
C THR A 22 3.14 3.31 13.20
N LEU A 23 2.62 3.46 11.97
CA LEU A 23 1.47 2.71 11.46
C LEU A 23 1.72 1.20 11.47
N TRP A 24 2.99 0.78 11.33
CA TRP A 24 3.41 -0.60 11.38
C TRP A 24 4.28 -0.86 12.62
N GLY A 25 4.04 -1.96 13.32
CA GLY A 25 4.77 -2.35 14.53
C GLY A 25 3.99 -2.12 15.84
N ASP A 26 4.72 -2.16 16.96
CA ASP A 26 4.16 -2.11 18.32
C ASP A 26 3.91 -0.67 18.82
N TYR A 27 3.03 0.03 18.11
CA TYR A 27 2.59 1.38 18.45
C TYR A 27 1.08 1.41 18.65
N TYR A 28 0.62 2.24 19.59
CA TYR A 28 -0.80 2.52 19.81
C TYR A 28 -1.06 4.02 19.75
N PHE A 29 -2.30 4.37 19.43
CA PHE A 29 -2.75 5.76 19.46
C PHE A 29 -3.54 6.02 20.74
N ASP A 30 -3.09 6.99 21.52
CA ASP A 30 -3.82 7.42 22.70
C ASP A 30 -4.83 8.51 22.30
N GLU A 31 -6.11 8.14 22.28
CA GLU A 31 -7.21 9.06 21.93
C GLU A 31 -7.32 10.24 22.90
N LYS A 32 -6.86 10.09 24.15
CA LYS A 32 -6.92 11.16 25.17
C LYS A 32 -5.87 12.22 24.92
N THR A 33 -4.65 11.80 24.58
CA THR A 33 -3.52 12.72 24.37
C THR A 33 -3.30 13.06 22.90
N LYS A 34 -4.03 12.40 21.98
CA LYS A 34 -3.87 12.48 20.52
C LYS A 34 -2.43 12.27 20.05
N ARG A 35 -1.71 11.38 20.75
CA ARG A 35 -0.30 11.08 20.49
C ARG A 35 -0.11 9.60 20.21
N VAL A 36 0.91 9.33 19.40
CA VAL A 36 1.36 7.98 19.10
C VAL A 36 2.37 7.56 20.17
N CYS A 37 2.12 6.42 20.80
CA CYS A 37 2.96 5.87 21.85
C CYS A 37 3.47 4.47 21.49
N LYS A 38 4.63 4.09 22.02
CA LYS A 38 5.22 2.75 21.86
C LYS A 38 4.71 1.81 22.96
N GLY A 39 4.70 0.51 22.68
CA GLY A 39 4.39 -0.52 23.66
C GLY A 39 2.90 -0.86 23.70
N ALA A 40 2.30 -1.13 22.54
CA ALA A 40 0.88 -1.51 22.47
C ALA A 40 0.66 -2.86 23.16
N GLN A 41 1.48 -3.87 22.82
CA GLN A 41 1.43 -5.20 23.44
C GLN A 41 1.68 -5.15 24.94
N SER A 42 2.68 -4.38 25.39
CA SER A 42 3.02 -4.26 26.81
C SER A 42 1.91 -3.61 27.64
N LYS A 43 1.04 -2.82 27.02
CA LYS A 43 -0.09 -2.13 27.68
C LYS A 43 -1.44 -2.78 27.36
N GLY A 44 -1.46 -3.92 26.68
CA GLY A 44 -2.69 -4.58 26.22
C GLY A 44 -3.52 -3.73 25.25
N GLN A 45 -2.90 -2.72 24.62
CA GLN A 45 -3.54 -1.83 23.66
C GLN A 45 -3.43 -2.41 22.25
N LYS A 46 -4.43 -2.09 21.41
CA LYS A 46 -4.43 -2.55 20.03
C LYS A 46 -3.37 -1.80 19.22
N PRO A 47 -2.60 -2.50 18.36
CA PRO A 47 -1.70 -1.83 17.44
C PRO A 47 -2.46 -0.87 16.52
N MET A 48 -1.83 0.24 16.14
CA MET A 48 -2.46 1.26 15.29
C MET A 48 -2.97 0.70 13.96
N PHE A 49 -2.26 -0.24 13.35
CA PHE A 49 -2.74 -0.90 12.12
C PHE A 49 -4.09 -1.58 12.33
N VAL A 50 -4.23 -2.29 13.45
CA VAL A 50 -5.46 -3.02 13.78
C VAL A 50 -6.59 -2.03 14.04
N GLN A 51 -6.35 -1.03 14.88
CA GLN A 51 -7.35 -0.03 15.25
C GLN A 51 -7.82 0.83 14.07
N PHE A 52 -6.91 1.30 13.22
CA PHE A 52 -7.27 2.24 12.16
C PHE A 52 -7.58 1.58 10.82
N ILE A 53 -6.97 0.44 10.49
CA ILE A 53 -7.18 -0.17 9.16
C ILE A 53 -8.06 -1.39 9.30
N LEU A 54 -7.71 -2.33 10.18
CA LEU A 54 -8.37 -3.63 10.26
C LEU A 54 -9.79 -3.53 10.86
N GLU A 55 -10.00 -2.72 11.89
CA GLU A 55 -11.33 -2.51 12.48
C GLU A 55 -12.26 -1.76 11.52
N ASN A 56 -11.75 -0.78 10.79
CA ASN A 56 -12.53 -0.11 9.74
C ASN A 56 -12.89 -1.10 8.61
N LEU A 57 -11.96 -1.97 8.22
CA LEU A 57 -12.21 -3.03 7.23
C LEU A 57 -13.32 -3.98 7.69
N TRP A 58 -13.23 -4.45 8.94
CA TRP A 58 -14.22 -5.35 9.53
C TRP A 58 -15.59 -4.68 9.65
N SER A 59 -15.63 -3.40 10.05
CA SER A 59 -16.87 -2.63 10.19
C SER A 59 -17.58 -2.44 8.85
N VAL A 60 -16.84 -2.17 7.76
CA VAL A 60 -17.40 -2.11 6.40
C VAL A 60 -17.97 -3.47 6.00
N TYR A 61 -17.22 -4.55 6.24
CA TYR A 61 -17.64 -5.90 5.90
C TYR A 61 -18.93 -6.30 6.65
N GLU A 62 -18.98 -6.05 7.97
CA GLU A 62 -20.16 -6.34 8.80
C GLU A 62 -21.38 -5.51 8.38
N ALA A 63 -21.18 -4.22 8.07
CA ALA A 63 -22.25 -3.32 7.64
C ALA A 63 -22.89 -3.78 6.31
N ILE A 64 -22.08 -4.24 5.35
CA ILE A 64 -22.58 -4.64 4.02
C ILE A 64 -23.13 -6.07 4.02
N ILE A 65 -22.38 -7.04 4.55
CA ILE A 65 -22.65 -8.46 4.33
C ILE A 65 -23.54 -9.04 5.43
N ILE A 66 -23.33 -8.65 6.69
CA ILE A 66 -24.01 -9.26 7.83
C ILE A 66 -25.30 -8.52 8.15
N ARG A 67 -25.23 -7.19 8.29
CA ARG A 67 -26.34 -6.37 8.82
C ARG A 67 -27.13 -5.61 7.77
N ARG A 68 -26.60 -5.41 6.56
CA ARG A 68 -27.16 -4.52 5.52
C ARG A 68 -27.55 -3.14 6.08
N ASP A 69 -26.70 -2.62 6.96
CA ASP A 69 -26.94 -1.39 7.71
C ASP A 69 -26.37 -0.21 6.92
N ASN A 70 -27.24 0.38 6.10
CA ASN A 70 -26.89 1.47 5.18
C ASN A 70 -26.47 2.76 5.93
N GLU A 71 -27.04 3.02 7.11
CA GLU A 71 -26.67 4.20 7.91
C GLU A 71 -25.26 4.07 8.48
N LYS A 72 -24.90 2.89 8.98
CA LYS A 72 -23.52 2.66 9.44
C LYS A 72 -22.54 2.73 8.29
N LEU A 73 -22.92 2.20 7.12
CA LEU A 73 -22.09 2.26 5.94
C LEU A 73 -21.80 3.71 5.53
N GLU A 74 -22.82 4.57 5.53
CA GLU A 74 -22.68 5.99 5.18
C GLU A 74 -21.80 6.76 6.19
N LYS A 75 -21.95 6.45 7.50
CA LYS A 75 -21.06 7.01 8.54
C LYS A 75 -19.61 6.60 8.34
N ILE A 76 -19.36 5.32 8.01
CA ILE A 76 -18.01 4.81 7.77
C ILE A 76 -17.44 5.42 6.48
N ALA A 77 -18.23 5.48 5.40
CA ALA A 77 -17.82 6.09 4.14
C ALA A 77 -17.45 7.57 4.32
N THR A 78 -18.26 8.33 5.07
CA THR A 78 -17.98 9.72 5.42
C THR A 78 -16.71 9.85 6.26
N SER A 79 -16.52 8.96 7.24
CA SER A 79 -15.32 8.90 8.10
C SER A 79 -14.05 8.62 7.29
N ILE A 80 -14.17 7.86 6.21
CA ILE A 80 -13.10 7.49 5.29
C ILE A 80 -12.89 8.54 4.18
N GLY A 81 -13.89 9.38 3.92
CA GLY A 81 -13.90 10.33 2.81
C GLY A 81 -14.35 9.73 1.47
N ALA A 82 -14.97 8.55 1.49
CA ALA A 82 -15.59 7.94 0.31
C ALA A 82 -16.96 8.58 0.04
N LYS A 83 -17.25 8.87 -1.22
CA LYS A 83 -18.55 9.38 -1.69
C LYS A 83 -19.35 8.22 -2.25
N LEU A 84 -20.37 7.80 -1.52
CA LEU A 84 -21.31 6.78 -1.96
C LEU A 84 -22.63 7.43 -2.36
N THR A 85 -23.21 6.99 -3.48
CA THR A 85 -24.58 7.38 -3.80
C THR A 85 -25.57 6.39 -3.19
N PRO A 86 -26.82 6.81 -2.89
CA PRO A 86 -27.84 5.90 -2.35
C PRO A 86 -28.14 4.71 -3.26
N ARG A 87 -27.93 4.86 -4.58
CA ARG A 87 -28.07 3.78 -5.56
C ARG A 87 -27.01 2.70 -5.41
N ASP A 88 -25.77 3.09 -5.11
CA ASP A 88 -24.67 2.14 -4.92
C ASP A 88 -24.85 1.32 -3.65
N ILE A 89 -25.41 1.95 -2.60
CA ILE A 89 -25.64 1.34 -1.29
C ILE A 89 -26.78 0.31 -1.34
N GLN A 90 -27.86 0.60 -2.08
CA GLN A 90 -29.03 -0.27 -2.20
C GLN A 90 -28.90 -1.36 -3.27
N HIS A 91 -27.68 -1.60 -3.77
CA HIS A 91 -27.46 -2.60 -4.81
C HIS A 91 -27.75 -4.02 -4.29
N THR A 92 -28.43 -4.84 -5.11
CA THR A 92 -28.78 -6.23 -4.75
C THR A 92 -27.54 -7.07 -4.46
N ASP A 93 -26.50 -6.88 -5.26
CA ASP A 93 -25.19 -7.50 -5.06
C ASP A 93 -24.33 -6.71 -4.07
N THR A 94 -24.04 -7.32 -2.93
CA THR A 94 -23.21 -6.77 -1.85
C THR A 94 -21.73 -6.58 -2.24
N SER A 95 -21.27 -7.28 -3.28
CA SER A 95 -19.91 -7.14 -3.82
C SER A 95 -19.67 -5.77 -4.47
N VAL A 96 -20.70 -5.15 -5.04
CA VAL A 96 -20.62 -3.87 -5.75
C VAL A 96 -20.29 -2.70 -4.82
N PRO A 97 -21.09 -2.40 -3.76
CA PRO A 97 -20.77 -1.32 -2.83
C PRO A 97 -19.45 -1.57 -2.11
N LEU A 98 -19.13 -2.83 -1.80
CA LEU A 98 -17.86 -3.22 -1.19
C LEU A 98 -16.67 -2.85 -2.08
N HIS A 99 -16.71 -3.22 -3.36
CA HIS A 99 -15.66 -2.89 -4.32
C HIS A 99 -15.55 -1.38 -4.55
N LEU A 100 -16.67 -0.67 -4.62
CA LEU A 100 -16.70 0.78 -4.78
C LEU A 100 -16.03 1.50 -3.61
N ILE A 101 -16.36 1.11 -2.38
CA ILE A 101 -15.75 1.65 -1.16
C ILE A 101 -14.25 1.38 -1.16
N PHE A 102 -13.83 0.15 -1.46
CA PHE A 102 -12.40 -0.16 -1.47
C PHE A 102 -11.63 0.56 -2.56
N ASN A 103 -12.20 0.72 -3.76
CA ASN A 103 -11.54 1.49 -4.82
C ASN A 103 -11.39 2.98 -4.47
N GLN A 104 -12.38 3.57 -3.79
CA GLN A 104 -12.28 4.97 -3.36
C GLN A 104 -11.39 5.15 -2.14
N TRP A 105 -11.45 4.22 -1.17
CA TRP A 105 -10.67 4.31 0.06
C TRP A 105 -9.20 3.95 -0.17
N LEU A 106 -8.95 2.92 -0.95
CA LEU A 106 -7.64 2.33 -1.17
C LEU A 106 -7.48 1.89 -2.62
N PRO A 107 -7.12 2.80 -3.54
CA PRO A 107 -6.74 2.42 -4.89
C PRO A 107 -5.45 1.59 -4.86
N ILE A 108 -5.59 0.27 -4.73
CA ILE A 108 -4.49 -0.70 -4.61
C ILE A 108 -3.55 -0.57 -5.79
N ALA A 109 -4.09 -0.40 -7.01
CA ALA A 109 -3.28 -0.25 -8.21
C ALA A 109 -2.25 0.88 -8.07
N SER A 110 -2.69 2.09 -7.70
CA SER A 110 -1.78 3.23 -7.52
C SER A 110 -0.74 2.96 -6.43
N ALA A 111 -1.18 2.44 -5.28
CA ALA A 111 -0.28 2.17 -4.16
C ALA A 111 0.78 1.10 -4.49
N VAL A 112 0.43 0.10 -5.29
CA VAL A 112 1.35 -0.94 -5.76
C VAL A 112 2.29 -0.38 -6.82
N PHE A 113 1.80 0.40 -7.79
CA PHE A 113 2.66 1.03 -8.80
C PHE A 113 3.71 1.96 -8.17
N ASP A 114 3.31 2.80 -7.20
CA ASP A 114 4.23 3.65 -6.45
C ASP A 114 5.31 2.81 -5.75
N MET A 115 4.91 1.68 -5.14
CA MET A 115 5.85 0.78 -4.48
C MET A 115 6.79 0.09 -5.47
N VAL A 116 6.29 -0.33 -6.63
CA VAL A 116 7.11 -0.93 -7.69
C VAL A 116 8.12 0.08 -8.20
N VAL A 117 7.74 1.33 -8.46
CA VAL A 117 8.67 2.38 -8.89
C VAL A 117 9.77 2.63 -7.86
N VAL A 118 9.45 2.58 -6.57
CA VAL A 118 10.44 2.75 -5.48
C VAL A 118 11.37 1.54 -5.33
N GLN A 119 10.83 0.33 -5.41
CA GLN A 119 11.59 -0.91 -5.19
C GLN A 119 12.35 -1.39 -6.43
N LEU A 120 11.87 -1.04 -7.62
CA LEU A 120 12.47 -1.45 -8.88
C LEU A 120 13.46 -0.36 -9.31
N PRO A 121 14.78 -0.55 -9.08
CA PRO A 121 15.76 0.42 -9.56
C PRO A 121 15.67 0.49 -11.09
N ASN A 122 16.03 1.66 -11.63
CA ASN A 122 16.14 1.85 -13.07
C ASN A 122 16.94 0.69 -13.68
N PRO A 123 16.49 0.06 -14.78
CA PRO A 123 17.23 -1.03 -15.41
C PRO A 123 18.69 -0.70 -15.73
N LYS A 124 19.04 0.58 -15.93
CA LYS A 124 20.42 1.06 -16.11
C LYS A 124 21.29 1.02 -14.83
N ALA A 125 20.65 1.02 -13.67
CA ALA A 125 21.28 0.97 -12.35
C ALA A 125 21.22 -0.43 -11.71
N LEU A 126 20.80 -1.45 -12.47
CA LEU A 126 20.83 -2.83 -12.00
C LEU A 126 22.29 -3.26 -11.74
N ASN A 127 22.50 -3.88 -10.58
CA ASN A 127 23.81 -4.41 -10.23
C ASN A 127 24.27 -5.40 -11.31
N ILE A 128 25.53 -5.27 -11.74
CA ILE A 128 26.17 -6.13 -12.74
C ILE A 128 26.01 -7.60 -12.36
N GLU A 129 26.06 -7.94 -11.07
CA GLU A 129 25.84 -9.31 -10.58
C GLU A 129 24.42 -9.82 -10.89
N LYS A 130 23.40 -8.97 -10.79
CA LYS A 130 22.02 -9.33 -11.18
C LYS A 130 21.91 -9.48 -12.70
N ILE A 131 22.59 -8.64 -13.47
CA ILE A 131 22.63 -8.74 -14.94
C ILE A 131 23.30 -10.05 -15.35
N GLU A 132 24.42 -10.41 -14.72
CA GLU A 132 25.12 -11.67 -14.97
C GLU A 132 24.26 -12.89 -14.60
N GLN A 133 23.51 -12.85 -13.49
CA GLN A 133 22.56 -13.92 -13.13
C GLN A 133 21.35 -14.02 -14.06
N LEU A 134 20.89 -12.91 -14.64
CA LEU A 134 19.79 -12.91 -15.62
C LEU A 134 20.25 -13.39 -17.00
N MET A 135 21.48 -13.04 -17.39
CA MET A 135 22.03 -13.34 -18.71
C MET A 135 22.69 -14.73 -18.78
N CYS A 136 23.26 -15.20 -17.67
CA CYS A 136 23.88 -16.51 -17.58
C CYS A 136 23.05 -17.47 -16.74
N ASN A 137 22.62 -18.59 -17.34
CA ASN A 137 22.22 -19.75 -16.56
C ASN A 137 23.44 -20.21 -15.71
N LYS A 138 23.22 -20.72 -14.50
CA LYS A 138 24.24 -21.14 -13.51
C LYS A 138 25.33 -22.09 -14.05
N SER A 139 25.16 -22.60 -15.27
CA SER A 139 26.06 -23.51 -15.98
C SER A 139 27.02 -22.82 -16.97
N ARG A 140 26.81 -21.53 -17.35
CA ARG A 140 27.66 -20.81 -18.31
C ARG A 140 28.31 -19.58 -17.67
N ARG A 141 29.62 -19.41 -17.87
CA ARG A 141 30.36 -18.20 -17.45
C ARG A 141 30.13 -17.07 -18.45
N PHE A 142 29.95 -15.84 -17.95
CA PHE A 142 29.66 -14.66 -18.78
C PHE A 142 30.74 -14.38 -19.84
N ASP A 143 31.99 -14.78 -19.57
CA ASP A 143 33.13 -14.64 -20.48
C ASP A 143 33.05 -15.52 -21.74
N THR A 144 32.14 -16.51 -21.76
CA THR A 144 31.88 -17.36 -22.94
C THR A 144 30.80 -16.81 -23.86
N LEU A 145 30.14 -15.71 -23.48
CA LEU A 145 29.14 -15.05 -24.32
C LEU A 145 29.82 -14.22 -25.42
N LEU A 146 29.13 -14.10 -26.57
CA LEU A 146 29.56 -13.32 -27.73
C LEU A 146 30.00 -11.91 -27.33
N SER A 147 31.02 -11.38 -28.01
CA SER A 147 31.62 -10.07 -27.73
C SER A 147 30.61 -8.92 -27.69
N GLU A 148 29.54 -9.01 -28.50
CA GLU A 148 28.42 -8.06 -28.51
C GLU A 148 27.59 -8.09 -27.22
N THR A 149 27.42 -9.27 -26.62
CA THR A 149 26.71 -9.44 -25.34
C THR A 149 27.55 -8.95 -24.17
N GLN A 150 28.88 -9.03 -24.27
CA GLN A 150 29.80 -8.46 -23.28
C GLN A 150 29.76 -6.93 -23.28
N GLN A 151 29.46 -6.29 -24.42
CA GLN A 151 29.28 -4.84 -24.51
C GLN A 151 28.01 -4.34 -23.78
N LEU A 152 27.02 -5.20 -23.54
CA LEU A 152 25.85 -4.88 -22.72
C LEU A 152 26.23 -4.56 -21.27
N LYS A 153 27.30 -5.19 -20.76
CA LYS A 153 27.88 -4.90 -19.43
C LYS A 153 28.40 -3.46 -19.31
N GLN A 154 28.76 -2.83 -20.43
CA GLN A 154 29.31 -1.47 -20.48
C GLN A 154 28.23 -0.39 -20.73
N GLY A 155 26.94 -0.77 -20.79
CA GLY A 155 25.83 0.19 -20.88
C GLY A 155 25.73 0.98 -22.20
N LYS A 156 26.43 0.55 -23.26
CA LYS A 156 26.57 1.32 -24.51
C LYS A 156 25.43 1.18 -25.53
N PHE A 157 24.48 0.25 -25.36
CA PHE A 157 23.49 -0.03 -26.42
C PHE A 157 22.30 0.94 -26.47
N PHE A 158 22.03 1.73 -25.42
CA PHE A 158 20.88 2.65 -25.41
C PHE A 158 21.16 4.02 -26.05
N ILE A 159 22.38 4.27 -26.54
CA ILE A 159 22.73 5.53 -27.24
C ILE A 159 22.47 5.42 -28.77
N ILE A 160 22.23 4.22 -29.30
CA ILE A 160 22.03 4.01 -30.76
C ILE A 160 20.52 4.03 -31.16
N LEU A 161 19.61 4.25 -30.19
CA LEU A 161 18.16 4.32 -30.44
C LEU A 161 17.54 5.68 -30.04
N TYR A 162 18.31 6.76 -30.16
CA TYR A 162 17.81 8.15 -30.16
C TYR A 162 18.39 8.92 -31.34
#